data_AF-A0A4Q9LDY2-F1
#
_entry.id   AF-A0A4Q9LDY2-F1
#
_cell.length_a   1.000
_cell.length_b   1.000
_cell.length_c   1.000
_cell.angle_alpha   90.00
_cell.angle_beta   90.00
_cell.angle_gamma   90.00
#
_symmetry.space_group_name_H-M   'P 1'
#
loop_
_entity.id
_entity.type
_entity.pdbx_description
1 polymer ?
#
loop_
_entity_poly.entity_id
_entity_poly.type
_entity_poly.pdbx_seq_one_letter_code
_entity_poly.pdbx_strand_id
1 'polypeptide(L)'
;MSLYKLLDIEKNASKKEIKKAFLKKSLSTHPDKGGDSKDFQSIKKASEILLSDKKQFYDNLVKNEKTFKEEYLHDTYTLKNIQNNSAVCRCGGIYDIDDQFDGCIPCRYCQCYIKISDI
;
A
#
# COMPACT_ATOMS: atom_id res chain seq x y z
N MET A 1 -4.13 -1.31 3.04
CA MET A 1 -5.17 -0.30 3.36
C MET A 1 -4.58 0.68 4.40
N SER A 2 -4.68 2.00 4.22
CA SER A 2 -4.04 2.97 5.13
C SER A 2 -4.94 3.30 6.33
N LEU A 3 -4.35 3.53 7.52
CA LEU A 3 -5.10 3.91 8.74
C LEU A 3 -5.93 5.20 8.54
N TYR A 4 -5.44 6.13 7.73
CA TYR A 4 -6.15 7.34 7.35
C TYR A 4 -7.42 7.05 6.52
N LYS A 5 -7.33 6.11 5.56
CA LYS A 5 -8.51 5.64 4.79
C LYS A 5 -9.51 4.91 5.68
N LEU A 6 -9.03 4.16 6.67
CA LEU A 6 -9.87 3.49 7.67
C LEU A 6 -10.70 4.47 8.50
N LEU A 7 -10.23 5.70 8.70
CA LEU A 7 -10.98 6.77 9.38
C LEU A 7 -11.67 7.74 8.40
N ASP A 8 -11.49 7.54 7.09
CA ASP A 8 -11.97 8.41 6.02
C ASP A 8 -11.48 9.86 6.16
N ILE A 9 -10.17 10.00 6.39
CA ILE A 9 -9.49 11.29 6.56
C ILE A 9 -8.23 11.36 5.70
N GLU A 10 -7.76 12.58 5.46
CA GLU A 10 -6.49 12.81 4.78
C GLU A 10 -5.29 12.58 5.71
N LYS A 11 -4.12 12.31 5.12
CA LYS A 11 -2.86 12.13 5.87
C LYS A 11 -2.44 13.36 6.69
N ASN A 12 -2.84 14.54 6.21
CA ASN A 12 -2.53 15.82 6.85
C ASN A 12 -3.55 16.21 7.94
N ALA A 13 -4.54 15.35 8.23
CA ALA A 13 -5.55 15.62 9.25
C ALA A 13 -4.91 15.86 10.63
N SER A 14 -5.42 16.90 11.30
CA SER A 14 -5.02 17.27 12.65
C SER A 14 -5.54 16.27 13.68
N LYS A 15 -4.94 16.27 14.89
CA LYS A 15 -5.42 15.43 16.01
C LYS A 15 -6.91 15.66 16.34
N LYS A 16 -7.41 16.89 16.15
CA LYS A 16 -8.82 17.22 16.36
C LYS A 16 -9.72 16.55 15.33
N GLU A 17 -9.32 16.57 14.06
CA GLU A 17 -10.05 15.94 12.96
C GLU A 17 -10.06 14.42 13.10
N ILE A 18 -8.93 13.81 13.48
CA ILE A 18 -8.83 12.36 13.74
C ILE A 18 -9.83 11.95 14.83
N LYS A 19 -9.91 12.69 15.94
CA LYS A 19 -10.88 12.42 17.02
C LYS A 19 -12.33 12.56 16.54
N LYS A 20 -12.63 13.60 15.76
CA LYS A 20 -13.98 13.84 15.24
C LYS A 20 -14.41 12.73 14.27
N ALA A 21 -13.51 12.30 13.39
CA ALA A 21 -13.73 11.20 12.47
C ALA A 21 -13.94 9.87 13.19
N PHE A 22 -13.11 9.56 14.20
CA PHE A 22 -13.28 8.38 15.05
C PHE A 22 -14.66 8.34 15.71
N LEU A 23 -15.12 9.46 16.28
CA LEU A 23 -16.43 9.54 16.94
C LEU A 23 -17.57 9.28 15.95
N LYS A 24 -17.52 9.94 14.78
CA LYS A 24 -18.52 9.77 13.73
C LYS A 24 -18.60 8.32 13.25
N LYS A 25 -17.44 7.71 13.00
CA LYS A 25 -17.35 6.33 12.47
C LYS A 25 -17.73 5.29 13.51
N SER A 26 -17.33 5.49 14.76
CA SER A 26 -17.69 4.65 15.90
C SER A 26 -19.20 4.56 16.11
N LEU A 27 -19.94 5.66 15.89
CA LEU A 27 -21.40 5.65 16.00
C LEU A 27 -22.06 4.82 14.89
N SER A 28 -21.46 4.77 13.70
CA SER A 28 -21.96 3.98 12.57
C SER A 28 -21.58 2.51 12.64
N THR A 29 -20.42 2.18 13.22
CA THR A 29 -19.92 0.80 13.36
C THR A 29 -20.17 0.18 14.72
N HIS A 30 -20.91 0.85 15.60
CA HIS A 30 -21.17 0.34 16.94
C HIS A 30 -21.98 -0.96 16.87
N PRO A 31 -21.53 -2.05 17.54
CA PRO A 31 -22.21 -3.35 17.47
C PRO A 31 -23.66 -3.30 18.00
N ASP A 32 -23.90 -2.44 18.99
CA ASP A 32 -25.23 -2.20 19.56
C ASP A 32 -26.23 -1.56 18.57
N LYS A 33 -25.72 -0.94 17.49
CA LYS A 33 -26.52 -0.34 16.42
C LYS A 33 -26.54 -1.17 15.14
N GLY A 34 -26.11 -2.43 15.21
CA GLY A 34 -26.03 -3.34 14.06
C GLY A 34 -24.74 -3.24 13.24
N GLY A 35 -23.69 -2.61 13.78
CA GLY A 35 -22.37 -2.53 13.15
C GLY A 35 -21.49 -3.76 13.42
N ASP A 36 -20.43 -3.94 12.64
CA ASP A 36 -19.50 -5.05 12.80
C ASP A 36 -18.42 -4.73 13.87
N SER A 37 -18.24 -5.66 14.82
CA SER A 37 -17.27 -5.52 15.91
C SER A 37 -15.82 -5.43 15.42
N LYS A 38 -15.49 -6.09 14.29
CA LYS A 38 -14.14 -6.02 13.68
C LYS A 38 -13.90 -4.66 13.06
N ASP A 39 -14.91 -4.05 12.43
CA ASP A 39 -14.79 -2.70 11.89
C ASP A 39 -14.58 -1.68 13.00
N PHE A 40 -15.34 -1.79 14.09
CA PHE A 40 -15.16 -0.96 15.28
C PHE A 40 -13.75 -1.10 15.87
N GLN A 41 -13.25 -2.34 16.02
CA GLN A 41 -11.87 -2.56 16.49
C GLN A 41 -10.83 -1.95 15.55
N SER A 42 -11.03 -2.06 14.23
CA SER A 42 -10.10 -1.54 13.22
C SER A 42 -10.02 -0.02 13.27
N ILE A 43 -11.18 0.65 13.38
CA ILE A 43 -11.30 2.11 13.51
C ILE A 43 -10.68 2.59 14.83
N LYS A 44 -10.93 1.86 15.94
CA LYS A 44 -10.33 2.16 17.25
C LYS A 44 -8.81 2.08 17.20
N LYS A 45 -8.25 0.97 16.72
CA LYS A 45 -6.80 0.79 16.57
C LYS A 45 -6.18 1.88 15.67
N ALA A 46 -6.84 2.22 14.57
CA ALA A 46 -6.38 3.29 13.69
C ALA A 46 -6.29 4.63 14.43
N SER A 47 -7.32 4.99 15.19
CA SER A 47 -7.34 6.24 15.95
C SER A 47 -6.27 6.28 17.06
N GLU A 48 -6.03 5.16 17.75
CA GLU A 48 -5.02 5.06 18.81
C GLU A 48 -3.61 5.26 18.25
N ILE A 49 -3.30 4.63 17.12
CA ILE A 49 -2.00 4.75 16.47
C ILE A 49 -1.78 6.19 15.96
N LEU A 50 -2.79 6.80 15.33
CA LEU A 50 -2.67 8.13 14.73
C LEU A 50 -2.67 9.28 15.77
N LEU A 51 -3.21 9.06 16.97
CA LEU A 51 -3.21 10.05 18.06
C LEU A 51 -1.99 9.95 18.98
N SER A 52 -1.31 8.81 19.00
CA SER A 52 -0.13 8.52 19.81
C SER A 52 1.18 8.90 19.08
N ASP A 53 2.30 8.89 19.80
CA ASP A 53 3.66 9.00 19.25
C ASP A 53 4.00 7.89 18.25
N LYS A 54 3.22 6.79 18.27
CA LYS A 54 3.26 5.72 17.27
C LYS A 54 2.91 6.18 15.85
N LYS A 55 2.28 7.36 15.68
CA LYS A 55 1.99 7.95 14.37
C LYS A 55 3.27 8.08 13.53
N GLN A 56 4.34 8.61 14.12
CA GLN A 56 5.59 8.84 13.39
C GLN A 56 6.22 7.51 12.94
N PHE A 57 6.19 6.50 13.81
CA PHE A 57 6.67 5.16 13.47
C PHE A 57 5.83 4.54 12.35
N TYR A 58 4.50 4.65 12.41
CA TYR A 58 3.62 4.20 11.34
C TYR A 58 3.90 4.92 10.01
N ASP A 59 4.01 6.24 10.04
CA ASP A 59 4.30 7.04 8.83
C ASP A 59 5.67 6.66 8.24
N ASN A 60 6.67 6.38 9.07
CA ASN A 60 7.98 5.90 8.64
C ASN A 60 7.92 4.48 8.06
N LEU A 61 7.18 3.56 8.66
CA LEU A 61 6.99 2.21 8.10
C LEU A 61 6.32 2.26 6.73
N VAL A 62 5.26 3.06 6.58
CA VAL A 62 4.56 3.23 5.31
C VAL A 62 5.45 3.89 4.27
N LYS A 63 6.30 4.84 4.67
CA LYS A 63 7.31 5.42 3.77
C LYS A 63 8.34 4.39 3.34
N ASN A 64 8.89 3.61 4.27
CA ASN A 64 9.86 2.56 3.96
C ASN A 64 9.26 1.48 3.04
N GLU A 65 8.00 1.08 3.24
CA GLU A 65 7.32 0.14 2.33
C GLU A 65 7.15 0.73 0.92
N LYS A 66 6.91 2.04 0.81
CA LYS A 66 6.86 2.73 -0.48
C LYS A 66 8.25 2.82 -1.12
N THR A 67 9.27 3.20 -0.36
CA THR A 67 10.65 3.25 -0.83
C THR A 67 11.12 1.87 -1.27
N PHE A 68 10.77 0.80 -0.56
CA PHE A 68 11.07 -0.57 -0.96
C PHE A 68 10.33 -1.01 -2.23
N LYS A 69 9.18 -0.41 -2.55
CA LYS A 69 8.48 -0.65 -3.82
C LYS A 69 9.00 0.23 -4.96
N GLU A 70 9.51 1.42 -4.67
CA GLU A 70 10.01 2.40 -5.65
C GLU A 70 11.48 2.14 -6.01
N GLU A 71 12.32 1.74 -5.05
CA GLU A 71 13.76 1.48 -5.25
C GLU A 71 14.03 0.16 -6.01
N TYR A 72 13.09 -0.79 -5.99
CA TYR A 72 13.19 -2.09 -6.66
C TYR A 72 12.51 -2.16 -8.04
N LEU A 73 11.92 -1.06 -8.52
CA LEU A 73 11.33 -0.98 -9.85
C LEU A 73 12.38 -0.48 -10.86
N HIS A 74 13.00 -1.40 -11.61
CA HIS A 74 13.89 -1.01 -12.71
C HIS A 74 13.08 -0.90 -14.00
N ASP A 75 12.53 0.30 -14.20
CA ASP A 75 11.84 0.76 -15.41
C ASP A 75 10.47 0.14 -15.72
N THR A 76 9.58 1.01 -16.22
CA THR A 76 8.32 0.63 -16.86
C THR A 76 8.62 0.13 -18.27
N TYR A 77 8.37 -1.14 -18.53
CA TYR A 77 8.46 -1.71 -19.87
C TYR A 77 7.15 -1.49 -20.62
N THR A 78 7.23 -1.03 -21.86
CA THR A 78 6.06 -1.03 -22.75
C THR A 78 5.93 -2.38 -23.44
N LEU A 79 4.72 -2.75 -23.89
CA LEU A 79 4.49 -3.97 -24.67
C LEU A 79 5.40 -4.09 -25.90
N LYS A 80 5.90 -2.97 -26.44
CA LYS A 80 6.84 -2.94 -27.57
C LYS A 80 8.25 -3.41 -27.21
N ASN A 81 8.60 -3.38 -25.93
CA ASN A 81 9.89 -3.83 -25.41
C ASN A 81 9.91 -5.32 -25.06
N ILE A 82 8.80 -6.03 -25.29
CA ILE A 82 8.61 -7.44 -24.98
C ILE A 82 8.75 -8.26 -26.25
N GLN A 83 9.58 -9.29 -26.22
CA GLN A 83 9.74 -10.24 -27.31
C GLN A 83 9.52 -11.65 -26.76
N ASN A 84 8.69 -12.45 -27.44
CA ASN A 84 8.40 -13.84 -27.05
C ASN A 84 8.01 -13.99 -25.57
N ASN A 85 7.16 -13.10 -25.07
CA ASN A 85 6.71 -13.10 -23.67
C ASN A 85 7.83 -12.91 -22.62
N SER A 86 8.95 -12.29 -23.01
CA SER A 86 10.09 -12.05 -22.12
C SER A 86 10.75 -10.69 -22.39
N ALA A 87 11.45 -10.17 -21.38
CA ALA A 87 12.26 -8.97 -21.48
C ALA A 87 13.62 -9.17 -20.80
N VAL A 88 14.65 -8.44 -21.25
CA VAL A 88 16.02 -8.55 -20.72
C VAL A 88 16.21 -7.57 -19.55
N CYS A 89 16.68 -8.09 -18.42
CA CYS A 89 17.06 -7.29 -17.26
C CYS A 89 18.45 -6.67 -17.45
N ARG A 90 18.69 -5.52 -16.81
CA ARG A 90 20.00 -4.83 -16.80
C ARG A 90 21.13 -5.70 -16.23
N CYS A 91 20.83 -6.68 -15.38
CA CYS A 91 21.82 -7.64 -14.89
C CYS A 91 22.22 -8.70 -15.94
N GLY A 92 21.57 -8.72 -17.12
CA GLY A 92 21.69 -9.77 -18.14
C GLY A 92 20.73 -10.94 -17.96
N GLY A 93 19.93 -10.94 -16.89
CA GLY A 93 18.87 -11.92 -16.65
C GLY A 93 17.61 -11.67 -17.48
N ILE A 94 16.58 -12.50 -17.25
CA ILE A 94 15.31 -12.45 -18.00
C ILE A 94 14.17 -12.15 -17.02
N TYR A 95 13.26 -11.27 -17.46
CA TYR A 95 11.90 -11.12 -16.94
C TYR A 95 10.99 -11.99 -17.80
N ASP A 96 10.40 -13.02 -17.20
CA ASP A 96 9.40 -13.87 -17.85
C ASP A 96 8.02 -13.35 -17.50
N ILE A 97 7.22 -12.95 -18.49
CA ILE A 97 5.95 -12.27 -18.24
C ILE A 97 4.94 -13.21 -17.57
N ASP A 98 5.07 -14.52 -17.80
CA ASP A 98 4.21 -15.51 -17.15
C ASP A 98 4.48 -15.61 -15.64
N ASP A 99 5.64 -15.14 -15.16
CA ASP A 99 6.00 -15.11 -13.73
C ASP A 99 5.44 -13.88 -12.98
N GLN A 100 4.33 -13.29 -13.46
CA GLN A 100 3.74 -12.11 -12.85
C GLN A 100 3.21 -12.40 -11.43
N PHE A 101 3.68 -11.61 -10.46
CA PHE A 101 3.25 -11.66 -9.07
C PHE A 101 2.88 -10.25 -8.57
N ASP A 102 1.62 -10.08 -8.12
CA ASP A 102 1.09 -8.81 -7.60
C ASP A 102 1.27 -7.61 -8.58
N GLY A 103 1.17 -7.90 -9.89
CA GLY A 103 1.36 -6.91 -10.95
C GLY A 103 2.81 -6.54 -11.26
N CYS A 104 3.78 -7.21 -10.63
CA CYS A 104 5.21 -7.08 -10.89
C CYS A 104 5.76 -8.36 -11.51
N ILE A 105 6.78 -8.27 -12.36
CA ILE A 105 7.48 -9.44 -12.91
C ILE A 105 8.92 -9.44 -12.36
N PRO A 106 9.32 -10.45 -11.57
CA PRO A 106 10.68 -10.58 -11.05
C PRO A 106 11.67 -10.96 -12.14
N CYS A 107 12.91 -10.48 -12.01
CA CYS A 107 14.02 -11.08 -12.75
C CYS A 107 14.38 -12.42 -12.12
N ARG A 108 14.59 -13.45 -12.94
CA ARG A 108 15.01 -14.78 -12.44
C ARG A 108 16.42 -14.82 -11.85
N TYR A 109 17.22 -13.77 -12.05
CA TYR A 109 18.65 -13.76 -11.72
C TYR A 109 19.05 -12.66 -10.74
N CYS A 110 18.15 -11.73 -10.38
CA CYS A 110 18.42 -10.70 -9.38
C CYS A 110 17.15 -10.29 -8.65
N GLN A 111 17.27 -9.38 -7.69
CA GLN A 111 16.13 -8.86 -6.92
C GLN A 111 15.36 -7.74 -7.66
N CYS A 112 15.57 -7.53 -8.96
CA CYS A 112 14.86 -6.49 -9.71
C CYS A 112 13.48 -6.98 -10.16
N TYR A 113 12.55 -6.03 -10.32
CA TYR A 113 11.21 -6.28 -10.84
C TYR A 113 10.85 -5.23 -11.89
N ILE A 114 10.01 -5.61 -12.86
CA ILE A 114 9.39 -4.69 -13.80
C ILE A 114 7.87 -4.64 -13.62
N LYS A 115 7.26 -3.56 -14.08
CA LYS A 115 5.82 -3.47 -14.31
C LYS A 115 5.57 -3.19 -15.78
N ILE A 116 4.64 -3.94 -16.36
CA ILE A 116 4.15 -3.68 -17.71
C ILE A 116 2.99 -2.71 -17.60
N SER A 117 3.04 -1.61 -18.35
CA SER A 117 1.90 -0.70 -18.49
C SER A 117 1.26 -0.90 -19.85
N ASP A 118 -0.07 -1.00 -19.89
CA ASP A 118 -0.83 -0.86 -21.13
C ASP A 118 -0.65 0.57 -21.67
N ILE A 119 -0.40 0.69 -22.98
CA ILE A 119 -0.34 1.99 -23.70
C ILE A 119 -1.76 2.50 -23.93
#